data_AF-A0A4S8KY16-F1
#
_entry.id   AF-A0A4S8KY16-F1
#
_cell.length_a   1.000
_cell.length_b   1.000
_cell.length_c   1.000
_cell.angle_alpha   90.00
_cell.angle_beta   90.00
_cell.angle_gamma   90.00
#
_symmetry.space_group_name_H-M   'P 1'
#
loop_
_entity.id
_entity.type
_entity.pdbx_description
1 polymer ?
#
loop_
_entity_poly.entity_id
_entity_poly.type
_entity_poly.pdbx_seq_one_letter_code
_entity_poly.pdbx_strand_id
1 'polypeptide(L)'
;NKKRIDLGNHVVLLFGDLGVGERVESLLRSRSEEKTRWRKVQGLVYVLGLFHVKMACADAVWRTFIEPARARNESDDYSLMANIKVLRPRETGKISSKPGFRRMHEVIQHSGIVMRLDCWRLEIGKISSDWSSLDDYAKSEPTWDELKAKAAIPS
;
A
#
# COMPACT_ATOMS: atom_id res chain seq x y z
N ASN A 1 41.36 6.17 -25.62
CA ASN A 1 40.44 5.14 -26.19
C ASN A 1 39.48 4.64 -25.11
N LYS A 2 38.28 5.22 -24.96
CA LYS A 2 37.23 4.65 -24.10
C LYS A 2 36.55 3.51 -24.88
N LYS A 3 36.63 2.27 -24.37
CA LYS A 3 35.85 1.14 -24.89
C LYS A 3 34.37 1.54 -24.91
N ARG A 4 33.74 1.55 -26.08
CA ARG A 4 32.28 1.58 -26.20
C ARG A 4 31.76 0.28 -25.57
N ILE A 5 31.05 0.41 -24.46
CA ILE A 5 30.34 -0.72 -23.85
C ILE A 5 29.21 -1.07 -24.81
N ASP A 6 29.18 -2.32 -25.28
CA ASP A 6 28.07 -2.86 -26.06
C ASP A 6 26.86 -2.99 -25.12
N LEU A 7 25.89 -2.09 -25.29
CA LEU A 7 24.66 -2.07 -24.50
C LEU A 7 23.63 -3.11 -24.97
N GLY A 8 23.95 -3.94 -25.98
CA GLY A 8 23.02 -4.82 -26.68
C GLY A 8 22.13 -5.75 -25.84
N ASN A 9 22.47 -5.96 -24.55
CA ASN A 9 21.75 -6.82 -23.62
C ASN A 9 21.32 -6.16 -22.29
N HIS A 10 21.22 -4.83 -22.21
CA HIS A 10 20.86 -4.15 -20.96
C HIS A 10 19.42 -3.67 -21.00
N VAL A 11 18.67 -3.98 -19.93
CA VAL A 11 17.34 -3.45 -19.67
C VAL A 11 17.47 -2.33 -18.64
N VAL A 12 16.83 -1.19 -18.91
CA VAL A 12 16.72 -0.07 -17.98
C VAL A 12 15.31 -0.09 -17.41
N LEU A 13 15.21 -0.35 -16.11
CA LEU A 13 13.95 -0.21 -15.38
C LEU A 13 13.75 1.26 -15.03
N LEU A 14 12.61 1.82 -15.43
CA LEU A 14 12.23 3.18 -15.12
C LEU A 14 10.99 3.18 -14.23
N PHE A 15 11.18 3.58 -12.97
CA PHE A 15 10.09 3.80 -12.04
C PHE A 15 9.59 5.23 -12.18
N GLY A 16 8.27 5.40 -12.25
CA GLY A 16 7.68 6.73 -12.43
C GLY A 16 6.20 6.78 -12.09
N ASP A 17 5.64 7.95 -12.36
CA ASP A 17 4.21 8.17 -12.31
C ASP A 17 3.48 7.76 -13.57
N LEU A 18 2.14 7.76 -13.52
CA LEU A 18 1.33 7.39 -14.68
C LEU A 18 1.69 8.25 -15.90
N GLY A 19 1.99 9.54 -15.70
CA GLY A 19 2.39 10.46 -16.77
C GLY A 19 3.77 10.14 -17.35
N VAL A 20 4.71 9.68 -16.54
CA VAL A 20 5.99 9.12 -17.00
C VAL A 20 5.74 7.86 -17.82
N GLY A 21 4.86 6.97 -17.35
CA GLY A 21 4.44 5.78 -18.11
C GLY A 21 3.88 6.12 -19.49
N GLU A 22 2.92 7.05 -19.55
CA GLU A 22 2.31 7.53 -20.80
C GLU A 22 3.35 8.13 -21.75
N ARG A 23 4.29 8.93 -21.23
CA ARG A 23 5.37 9.52 -22.03
C ARG A 23 6.34 8.48 -22.57
N VAL A 24 6.68 7.47 -21.75
CA VAL A 24 7.54 6.35 -22.16
C VAL A 24 6.87 5.53 -23.25
N GLU A 25 5.58 5.22 -23.09
CA GLU A 25 4.82 4.52 -24.11
C GLU A 25 4.73 5.32 -25.42
N SER A 26 4.45 6.62 -25.34
CA SER A 26 4.42 7.51 -26.50
C SER A 26 5.78 7.54 -27.23
N LEU A 27 6.88 7.62 -26.46
CA LEU A 27 8.24 7.56 -27.00
C LEU A 27 8.51 6.22 -27.72
N LEU A 28 8.16 5.09 -27.10
CA LEU A 28 8.34 3.76 -27.69
C LEU A 28 7.51 3.61 -28.99
N ARG A 29 6.27 4.10 -29.00
CA ARG A 29 5.40 4.09 -30.20
C ARG A 29 5.99 4.93 -31.32
N SER A 30 6.37 6.18 -31.03
CA SER A 30 6.92 7.11 -32.03
C SER A 30 8.23 6.63 -32.66
N ARG A 31 8.99 5.78 -31.96
CA ARG A 31 10.28 5.25 -32.43
C ARG A 31 10.20 3.81 -32.90
N SER A 32 9.01 3.24 -33.06
CA SER A 32 8.81 1.83 -33.42
C SER A 32 9.38 1.44 -34.80
N GLU A 33 9.51 2.39 -35.73
CA GLU A 33 10.05 2.16 -37.08
C GLU A 33 11.58 2.27 -37.17
N GLU A 34 12.26 2.66 -36.09
CA GLU A 34 13.71 2.88 -36.08
C GLU A 34 14.52 1.60 -36.34
N LYS A 35 15.66 1.73 -37.02
CA LYS A 35 16.44 0.57 -37.49
C LYS A 35 17.06 -0.27 -36.37
N THR A 36 17.45 0.35 -35.25
CA THR A 36 18.18 -0.34 -34.16
C THR A 36 17.37 -0.39 -32.89
N ARG A 37 17.53 -1.46 -32.09
CA ARG A 37 16.88 -1.60 -30.77
C ARG A 37 17.12 -0.40 -29.86
N TRP A 38 18.33 0.15 -29.92
CA TRP A 38 18.72 1.36 -29.18
C TRP A 38 17.91 2.59 -29.60
N ARG A 39 17.78 2.84 -30.92
CA ARG A 39 16.98 3.97 -31.41
C ARG A 39 15.50 3.80 -31.12
N LYS A 40 15.01 2.56 -31.16
CA LYS A 40 13.66 2.16 -30.73
C LYS A 40 13.42 2.28 -29.22
N VAL A 41 14.48 2.46 -28.42
CA VAL A 41 14.42 2.52 -26.95
C VAL A 41 13.84 1.23 -26.34
N GLN A 42 13.96 0.09 -27.03
CA GLN A 42 13.32 -1.18 -26.64
C GLN A 42 13.79 -1.75 -25.29
N GLY A 43 14.97 -1.33 -24.80
CA GLY A 43 15.50 -1.77 -23.51
C GLY A 43 14.88 -1.02 -22.31
N LEU A 44 14.03 -0.01 -22.53
CA LEU A 44 13.41 0.76 -21.46
C LEU A 44 12.09 0.11 -21.03
N VAL A 45 12.05 -0.41 -19.81
CA VAL A 45 10.86 -1.03 -19.23
C VAL A 45 10.33 -0.11 -18.14
N TYR A 46 9.14 0.44 -18.36
CA TYR A 46 8.44 1.20 -17.33
C TYR A 46 7.88 0.25 -16.27
N VAL A 47 8.16 0.57 -15.00
CA VAL A 47 7.60 -0.14 -13.85
C VAL A 47 6.80 0.86 -13.05
N LEU A 48 5.53 0.53 -12.80
CA LEU A 48 4.64 1.40 -12.03
C LEU A 48 5.26 1.68 -10.65
N GLY A 49 5.46 2.95 -10.30
CA GLY A 49 5.96 3.29 -8.98
C GLY A 49 5.01 2.83 -7.88
N LEU A 50 5.55 2.37 -6.74
CA LEU A 50 4.76 1.91 -5.58
C LEU A 50 3.71 2.94 -5.13
N PHE A 51 4.02 4.23 -5.29
CA PHE A 51 3.09 5.32 -5.00
C PHE A 51 1.78 5.23 -5.81
N HIS A 52 1.86 4.89 -7.10
CA HIS A 52 0.68 4.75 -7.98
C HIS A 52 -0.13 3.51 -7.64
N VAL A 53 0.55 2.41 -7.30
CA VAL A 53 -0.12 1.21 -6.80
C VAL A 53 -0.93 1.56 -5.56
N LYS A 54 -0.29 2.22 -4.58
CA LYS A 54 -0.96 2.67 -3.35
C LYS A 54 -2.11 3.63 -3.65
N MET A 55 -1.94 4.53 -4.61
CA MET A 55 -2.98 5.48 -5.02
C MET A 55 -4.19 4.78 -5.62
N ALA A 56 -3.97 3.86 -6.56
CA ALA A 56 -5.02 3.06 -7.17
C ALA A 56 -5.74 2.19 -6.13
N CYS A 57 -4.99 1.55 -5.21
CA CYS A 57 -5.58 0.77 -4.13
C CYS A 57 -6.42 1.63 -3.17
N ALA A 58 -5.94 2.81 -2.79
CA ALA A 58 -6.67 3.71 -1.90
C ALA A 58 -7.96 4.22 -2.56
N ASP A 59 -7.93 4.55 -3.86
CA ASP A 59 -9.11 4.92 -4.64
C ASP A 59 -10.09 3.76 -4.75
N ALA A 60 -9.60 2.55 -5.02
CA ALA A 60 -10.44 1.35 -5.10
C ALA A 60 -11.15 1.05 -3.77
N VAL A 61 -10.44 1.09 -2.64
CA VAL A 61 -11.05 0.92 -1.30
C VAL A 61 -12.14 1.96 -1.06
N TRP A 62 -11.88 3.22 -1.42
CA TRP A 62 -12.86 4.29 -1.27
C TRP A 62 -14.12 4.06 -2.12
N ARG A 63 -13.94 3.76 -3.42
CA ARG A 63 -15.06 3.52 -4.35
C ARG A 63 -15.88 2.28 -4.01
N THR A 64 -15.25 1.24 -3.45
CA THR A 64 -15.95 0.00 -3.11
C THR A 64 -16.69 0.11 -1.78
N PHE A 65 -16.06 0.68 -0.74
CA PHE A 65 -16.55 0.57 0.63
C PHE A 65 -17.05 1.88 1.25
N ILE A 66 -16.87 3.04 0.60
CA ILE A 66 -17.20 4.35 1.21
C ILE A 66 -18.10 5.21 0.31
N GLU A 67 -17.78 5.27 -0.99
CA GLU A 67 -18.51 6.12 -1.95
C GLU A 67 -20.00 5.74 -2.03
N PRO A 68 -20.39 4.47 -2.22
CA PRO A 68 -21.80 4.09 -2.23
C PRO A 68 -22.33 4.19 -0.80
N ALA A 69 -23.35 5.02 -0.58
CA ALA A 69 -23.94 5.21 0.74
C ALA A 69 -24.40 3.89 1.40
N ARG A 70 -24.84 2.91 0.58
CA ARG A 70 -25.22 1.57 1.03
C ARG A 70 -24.04 0.69 1.43
N ALA A 71 -22.87 0.87 0.79
CA ALA A 71 -21.67 0.10 1.09
C ALA A 71 -20.89 0.65 2.30
N ARG A 72 -21.21 1.88 2.71
CA ARG A 72 -20.56 2.57 3.83
C ARG A 72 -20.74 1.85 5.17
N ASN A 73 -21.78 1.02 5.30
CA ASN A 73 -22.06 0.16 6.44
C ASN A 73 -21.89 0.90 7.78
N GLU A 74 -22.52 2.06 7.93
CA GLU A 74 -22.32 2.94 9.10
C GLU A 74 -22.77 2.34 10.44
N SER A 75 -23.56 1.27 10.40
CA SER A 75 -24.02 0.48 11.55
C SER A 75 -23.10 -0.70 11.88
N ASP A 76 -22.08 -0.97 11.07
CA ASP A 76 -21.10 -2.03 11.31
C ASP A 76 -19.88 -1.45 12.03
N ASP A 77 -19.68 -1.91 13.27
CA ASP A 77 -18.58 -1.50 14.15
C ASP A 77 -17.20 -1.90 13.59
N TYR A 78 -17.15 -2.86 12.66
CA TYR A 78 -15.92 -3.32 12.01
C TYR A 78 -15.64 -2.63 10.67
N SER A 79 -16.53 -1.73 10.24
CA SER A 79 -16.34 -0.98 8.99
C SER A 79 -15.15 -0.01 9.08
N LEU A 80 -14.50 0.26 7.94
CA LEU A 80 -13.47 1.31 7.87
C LEU A 80 -14.02 2.67 8.31
N MET A 81 -15.33 2.92 8.10
CA MET A 81 -15.97 4.15 8.54
C MET A 81 -16.16 4.25 10.05
N ALA A 82 -16.39 3.14 10.76
CA ALA A 82 -16.36 3.12 12.22
C ALA A 82 -14.97 3.55 12.73
N ASN A 83 -13.91 3.00 12.15
CA ASN A 83 -12.54 3.41 12.47
C ASN A 83 -12.28 4.89 12.13
N ILE A 84 -12.76 5.39 10.98
CA ILE A 84 -12.63 6.79 10.59
C ILE A 84 -13.35 7.74 11.57
N LYS A 85 -14.53 7.36 12.08
CA LYS A 85 -15.27 8.16 13.08
C LYS A 85 -14.43 8.38 14.34
N VAL A 86 -13.61 7.40 14.73
CA VAL A 86 -12.67 7.50 15.86
C VAL A 86 -11.39 8.25 15.49
N LEU A 87 -10.74 7.88 14.38
CA LEU A 87 -9.42 8.40 13.98
C LEU A 87 -9.46 9.84 13.47
N ARG A 88 -10.55 10.23 12.80
CA ARG A 88 -10.73 11.51 12.11
C ARG A 88 -12.18 12.01 12.21
N PRO A 89 -12.72 12.23 13.43
CA PRO A 89 -14.14 12.57 13.63
C PRO A 89 -14.60 13.80 12.85
N ARG A 90 -13.70 14.78 12.65
CA ARG A 90 -13.98 16.03 11.94
C ARG A 90 -13.86 15.94 10.41
N GLU A 91 -13.42 14.81 9.86
CA GLU A 91 -13.19 14.63 8.43
C GLU A 91 -14.09 13.55 7.78
N THR A 92 -14.99 12.94 8.54
CA THR A 92 -15.93 11.89 8.08
C THR A 92 -16.68 12.30 6.81
N GLY A 93 -17.21 13.52 6.75
CA GLY A 93 -17.90 14.05 5.56
C GLY A 93 -16.99 14.25 4.35
N LYS A 94 -15.73 14.69 4.58
CA LYS A 94 -14.72 14.83 3.50
C LYS A 94 -14.31 13.47 2.95
N ILE A 95 -14.18 12.48 3.83
CA ILE A 95 -13.83 11.11 3.47
C ILE A 95 -14.99 10.40 2.77
N SER A 96 -16.23 10.70 3.14
CA SER A 96 -17.41 10.11 2.51
C SER A 96 -17.69 10.63 1.09
N SER A 97 -17.07 11.75 0.68
CA SER A 97 -17.40 12.46 -0.57
C SER A 97 -16.34 12.36 -1.67
N LYS A 98 -15.12 12.88 -1.45
CA LYS A 98 -13.97 12.70 -2.35
C LYS A 98 -12.67 13.10 -1.64
N PRO A 99 -12.12 12.24 -0.75
CA PRO A 99 -11.03 12.58 0.16
C PRO A 99 -9.68 12.88 -0.51
N GLY A 100 -9.47 12.38 -1.73
CA GLY A 100 -8.15 12.35 -2.37
C GLY A 100 -7.20 11.33 -1.72
N PHE A 101 -6.09 11.06 -2.41
CA PHE A 101 -5.17 9.98 -2.04
C PHE A 101 -4.62 10.08 -0.62
N ARG A 102 -4.08 11.24 -0.24
CA ARG A 102 -3.38 11.41 1.05
C ARG A 102 -4.26 11.04 2.23
N ARG A 103 -5.50 11.55 2.27
CA ARG A 103 -6.43 11.29 3.37
C ARG A 103 -6.80 9.81 3.44
N MET A 104 -7.12 9.19 2.29
CA MET A 104 -7.42 7.76 2.24
C MET A 104 -6.24 6.91 2.68
N HIS A 105 -5.05 7.22 2.20
CA HIS A 105 -3.82 6.51 2.56
C HIS A 105 -3.57 6.56 4.06
N GLU A 106 -3.67 7.75 4.67
CA GLU A 106 -3.47 7.92 6.12
C GLU A 106 -4.50 7.13 6.95
N VAL A 107 -5.80 7.18 6.60
CA VAL A 107 -6.82 6.43 7.37
C VAL A 107 -6.70 4.92 7.18
N ILE A 108 -6.41 4.43 5.96
CA ILE A 108 -6.14 3.01 5.71
C ILE A 108 -4.94 2.54 6.51
N GLN A 109 -3.87 3.34 6.53
CA GLN A 109 -2.65 2.99 7.27
C GLN A 109 -2.91 2.93 8.78
N HIS A 110 -3.53 3.97 9.37
CA HIS A 110 -3.82 4.00 10.80
C HIS A 110 -4.79 2.90 11.21
N SER A 111 -5.87 2.71 10.46
CA SER A 111 -6.83 1.63 10.70
C SER A 111 -6.13 0.27 10.64
N GLY A 112 -5.31 0.01 9.63
CA GLY A 112 -4.59 -1.25 9.50
C GLY A 112 -3.57 -1.48 10.61
N ILE A 113 -2.91 -0.43 11.12
CA ILE A 113 -2.00 -0.53 12.27
C ILE A 113 -2.79 -0.94 13.52
N VAL A 114 -3.88 -0.25 13.82
CA VAL A 114 -4.73 -0.54 14.98
C VAL A 114 -5.25 -1.97 14.92
N MET A 115 -5.79 -2.39 13.78
CA MET A 115 -6.31 -3.76 13.61
C MET A 115 -5.22 -4.83 13.83
N ARG A 116 -4.01 -4.63 13.30
CA ARG A 116 -2.90 -5.56 13.53
C ARG A 116 -2.49 -5.61 15.01
N LEU A 117 -2.43 -4.45 15.67
CA LEU A 117 -2.12 -4.39 17.11
C LEU A 117 -3.21 -5.09 17.93
N ASP A 118 -4.48 -4.96 17.55
CA ASP A 118 -5.56 -5.68 18.23
C ASP A 118 -5.47 -7.19 18.04
N CYS A 119 -5.12 -7.67 16.82
CA CYS A 119 -4.81 -9.08 16.61
C CYS A 119 -3.68 -9.55 17.55
N TRP A 120 -2.60 -8.78 17.67
CA TRP A 120 -1.52 -9.10 18.61
C TRP A 120 -1.99 -9.15 20.05
N ARG A 121 -2.79 -8.17 20.49
CA ARG A 121 -3.35 -8.13 21.85
C ARG A 121 -4.16 -9.39 22.15
N LEU A 122 -4.98 -9.83 21.20
CA LEU A 122 -5.77 -11.05 21.32
C LEU A 122 -4.89 -12.31 21.37
N GLU A 123 -3.85 -12.42 20.53
CA GLU A 123 -2.97 -13.59 20.52
C GLU A 123 -2.13 -13.71 21.80
N ILE A 124 -1.64 -12.59 22.32
CA ILE A 124 -0.86 -12.54 23.56
C ILE A 124 -1.73 -12.91 24.77
N GLY A 125 -2.98 -12.42 24.81
CA GLY A 125 -3.92 -12.74 25.89
C GLY A 125 -4.28 -14.23 25.99
N LYS A 126 -4.07 -15.03 24.94
CA LYS A 126 -4.23 -16.50 24.99
C LYS A 126 -3.11 -17.19 25.76
N ILE A 127 -1.95 -16.55 25.91
CA ILE A 127 -0.75 -17.16 26.50
C ILE A 127 -0.75 -17.00 28.01
N SER A 128 -1.06 -15.79 28.46
CA SER A 128 -1.09 -15.46 29.88
C SER A 128 -2.23 -14.50 30.15
N SER A 129 -3.03 -14.81 31.17
CA SER A 129 -4.02 -13.89 31.72
C SER A 129 -3.39 -12.63 32.32
N ASP A 130 -2.08 -12.66 32.60
CA ASP A 130 -1.35 -11.56 33.22
C ASP A 130 -0.98 -10.46 32.20
N TRP A 131 -1.05 -10.76 30.90
CA TRP A 131 -0.77 -9.81 29.83
C TRP A 131 -2.07 -9.23 29.27
N SER A 132 -2.59 -8.24 29.99
CA SER A 132 -3.84 -7.55 29.62
C SER A 132 -3.67 -6.56 28.46
N SER A 133 -2.42 -6.16 28.18
CA SER A 133 -2.08 -5.17 27.16
C SER A 133 -0.80 -5.53 26.40
N LEU A 134 -0.61 -4.91 25.23
CA LEU A 134 0.64 -5.01 24.49
C LEU A 134 1.83 -4.41 25.26
N ASP A 135 1.59 -3.43 26.13
CA ASP A 135 2.64 -2.83 26.96
C ASP A 135 3.13 -3.82 28.02
N ASP A 136 2.24 -4.62 28.60
CA ASP A 136 2.61 -5.65 29.58
C ASP A 136 3.44 -6.75 28.93
N TYR A 137 3.11 -7.14 27.70
CA TYR A 137 3.91 -8.06 26.92
C TYR A 137 5.25 -7.45 26.49
N ALA A 138 5.29 -6.18 26.10
CA ALA A 138 6.56 -5.54 25.74
C ALA A 138 7.54 -5.51 26.93
N LYS A 139 7.04 -5.36 28.16
CA LYS A 139 7.85 -5.41 29.40
C LYS A 139 8.41 -6.80 29.72
N SER A 140 7.88 -7.87 29.13
CA SER A 140 8.49 -9.20 29.26
C SER A 140 9.70 -9.40 28.35
N GLU A 141 10.04 -8.38 27.55
CA GLU A 141 11.18 -8.35 26.62
C GLU A 141 11.21 -9.58 25.68
N PRO A 142 10.14 -9.79 24.89
CA PRO A 142 10.02 -10.96 24.04
C PRO A 142 11.13 -11.00 22.99
N THR A 143 11.70 -12.18 22.81
CA THR A 143 12.73 -12.44 21.82
C THR A 143 12.14 -12.40 20.40
N TRP A 144 12.99 -12.18 19.41
CA TRP A 144 12.57 -12.20 18.01
C TRP A 144 11.99 -13.56 17.57
N ASP A 145 12.48 -14.65 18.14
CA ASP A 145 11.98 -16.00 17.83
C ASP A 145 10.59 -16.23 18.41
N GLU A 146 10.32 -15.73 19.62
CA GLU A 146 8.96 -15.74 20.20
C GLU A 146 8.00 -14.92 19.35
N LEU A 147 8.39 -13.71 18.93
CA LEU A 147 7.58 -12.88 18.05
C LEU A 147 7.27 -13.59 16.72
N LYS A 148 8.26 -14.21 16.07
CA LYS A 148 8.04 -14.98 14.83
C LYS A 148 7.11 -16.17 15.06
N ALA A 149 7.30 -16.91 16.15
CA ALA A 149 6.45 -18.05 16.48
C ALA A 149 4.98 -17.65 16.68
N LYS A 150 4.73 -16.43 17.17
CA LYS A 150 3.37 -15.88 17.33
C LYS A 150 2.81 -15.25 16.06
N ALA A 151 3.65 -14.70 15.20
CA ALA A 151 3.23 -14.18 13.90
C ALA A 151 2.93 -15.29 12.88
N ALA A 152 3.44 -16.51 13.10
CA ALA A 152 3.12 -17.66 12.28
C ALA A 152 1.66 -18.07 12.49
N ILE A 153 0.87 -18.00 11.40
CA ILE A 153 -0.53 -18.41 11.38
C ILE A 153 -0.60 -19.89 11.81
N PRO A 154 -1.37 -20.27 12.84
CA PRO A 154 -1.68 -21.67 13.06
C PRO A 154 -2.49 -22.16 11.86
N SER A 155 -1.92 -23.13 11.13
CA SER A 155 -2.57 -23.87 10.04
C SER A 155 -3.91 -24.45 10.46
#